data_AF-A0A936SYJ2-F1
#
_entry.id   AF-A0A936SYJ2-F1
#
_cell.length_a   1.000
_cell.length_b   1.000
_cell.length_c   1.000
_cell.angle_alpha   90.00
_cell.angle_beta   90.00
_cell.angle_gamma   90.00
#
_symmetry.space_group_name_H-M   'P 1'
#
loop_
_entity.id
_entity.type
_entity.pdbx_description
1 polymer ?
#
loop_
_entity_poly.entity_id
_entity_poly.type
_entity_poly.pdbx_seq_one_letter_code
_entity_poly.pdbx_strand_id
1 'polypeptide(L)'
;MSYQGVERRRFFMYVTRNTEYHFRDGICVAVRDRRTGQFLAAHVALGMRLVGGVNLTPRGPRLPKSDKPEVGDALCLTKSVESSHQIVTSRIESIERPSRDTVAMYGSN
;
A
#
# COMPACT_ATOMS: atom_id res chain seq x y z
N MET A 1 31.87 -6.95 0.96
CA MET A 1 30.47 -7.21 0.52
C MET A 1 29.50 -6.70 1.57
N SER A 2 28.99 -5.48 1.42
CA SER A 2 28.04 -4.86 2.36
C SER A 2 26.64 -5.45 2.15
N TYR A 3 26.12 -6.11 3.18
CA TYR A 3 24.80 -6.72 3.19
C TYR A 3 23.70 -5.62 3.12
N GLN A 4 23.12 -5.36 1.94
CA GLN A 4 22.02 -4.38 1.74
C GLN A 4 20.64 -4.86 2.25
N GLY A 5 20.60 -5.89 3.11
CA GLY A 5 19.35 -6.52 3.56
C GLY A 5 18.47 -5.68 4.50
N VAL A 6 19.02 -4.64 5.12
CA VAL A 6 18.30 -3.78 6.08
C VAL A 6 17.24 -2.92 5.40
N GLU A 7 17.51 -2.47 4.17
CA GLU A 7 16.65 -1.54 3.44
C GLU A 7 15.31 -2.17 3.03
N ARG A 8 15.32 -3.47 2.68
CA ARG A 8 14.11 -4.22 2.31
C ARG A 8 13.11 -4.41 3.45
N ARG A 9 13.55 -4.31 4.72
CA ARG A 9 12.66 -4.44 5.88
C ARG A 9 11.70 -3.26 6.03
N ARG A 10 11.97 -2.16 5.33
CA ARG A 10 11.14 -0.95 5.32
C ARG A 10 10.01 -1.03 4.29
N PHE A 11 10.12 -1.96 3.35
CA PHE A 11 9.16 -2.11 2.25
C PHE A 11 8.14 -3.21 2.52
N PHE A 12 6.86 -2.87 2.34
CA PHE A 12 5.74 -3.79 2.42
C PHE A 12 4.84 -3.60 1.22
N MET A 13 4.23 -4.68 0.75
CA MET A 13 3.31 -4.68 -0.37
C MET A 13 1.96 -5.21 0.11
N TYR A 14 0.92 -4.43 -0.11
CA TYR A 14 -0.46 -4.85 0.11
C TYR A 14 -1.10 -5.12 -1.23
N VAL A 15 -1.58 -6.34 -1.42
CA VAL A 15 -2.15 -6.80 -2.67
C VAL A 15 -3.66 -6.80 -2.51
N THR A 16 -4.33 -6.08 -3.40
CA THR A 16 -5.77 -6.18 -3.60
C THR A 16 -6.06 -6.96 -4.89
N ARG A 17 -7.34 -7.20 -5.20
CA ARG A 17 -7.75 -7.94 -6.40
C ARG A 17 -7.02 -7.51 -7.68
N ASN A 18 -6.95 -6.21 -7.93
CA ASN A 18 -6.42 -5.67 -9.19
C ASN A 18 -5.12 -4.88 -9.02
N THR A 19 -4.70 -4.60 -7.78
CA THR A 19 -3.69 -3.57 -7.54
C THR A 19 -2.77 -3.97 -6.42
N GLU A 20 -1.46 -3.84 -6.66
CA GLU A 20 -0.43 -3.91 -5.64
C GLU A 20 -0.11 -2.49 -5.18
N TYR A 21 -0.15 -2.27 -3.86
CA TYR A 21 0.25 -1.02 -3.24
C TYR A 21 1.55 -1.27 -2.50
N HIS A 22 2.59 -0.54 -2.88
CA HIS A 22 3.92 -0.68 -2.29
C HIS A 22 4.19 0.48 -1.35
N PHE A 23 4.63 0.17 -0.15
CA PHE A 23 4.87 1.12 0.93
C PHE A 23 6.33 1.11 1.35
N ARG A 24 6.84 2.28 1.72
CA ARG A 24 8.11 2.46 2.43
C ARG A 24 7.84 3.32 3.67
N ASP A 25 8.11 2.79 4.85
CA ASP A 25 7.87 3.48 6.13
C ASP A 25 6.44 4.05 6.27
N GLY A 26 5.45 3.32 5.76
CA GLY A 26 4.04 3.72 5.80
C GLY A 26 3.62 4.73 4.73
N ILE A 27 4.49 5.15 3.82
CA ILE A 27 4.14 5.98 2.66
C ILE A 27 4.02 5.10 1.41
N CYS A 28 2.94 5.25 0.64
CA CYS A 28 2.78 4.56 -0.63
C CYS A 28 3.73 5.16 -1.67
N VAL A 29 4.68 4.36 -2.15
CA VAL A 29 5.75 4.78 -3.06
C VAL A 29 5.54 4.29 -4.49
N ALA A 30 4.76 3.23 -4.67
CA ALA A 30 4.41 2.72 -5.99
C ALA A 30 3.05 2.02 -5.95
N VAL A 31 2.35 2.06 -7.07
CA VAL A 31 1.10 1.33 -7.28
C VAL A 31 1.22 0.58 -8.59
N ARG A 32 0.96 -0.72 -8.59
CA ARG A 32 1.06 -1.57 -9.76
C ARG A 32 -0.29 -2.17 -10.10
N ASP A 33 -0.72 -2.07 -11.35
CA ASP A 33 -1.87 -2.83 -11.84
C ASP A 33 -1.46 -4.29 -12.06
N ARG A 34 -2.14 -5.22 -11.38
CA ARG A 34 -1.86 -6.65 -11.47
C ARG A 34 -2.27 -7.24 -12.81
N ARG A 35 -3.23 -6.63 -13.50
CA ARG A 35 -3.72 -7.11 -14.80
C ARG A 35 -2.70 -6.85 -15.91
N THR A 36 -2.07 -5.67 -15.88
CA THR A 36 -1.09 -5.24 -16.89
C THR A 36 0.36 -5.43 -16.45
N GLY A 37 0.60 -5.58 -15.14
CA GLY A 37 1.92 -5.65 -14.55
C GLY A 37 2.67 -4.31 -14.56
N GLN A 38 2.01 -3.20 -14.90
CA GLN A 38 2.63 -1.88 -15.02
C GLN A 38 2.43 -1.03 -13.76
N PHE A 39 3.41 -0.18 -13.47
CA PHE A 39 3.28 0.84 -12.43
C PHE A 39 2.44 2.01 -12.92
N LEU A 40 1.51 2.46 -12.09
CA LEU A 40 0.57 3.55 -12.36
C LEU A 40 1.16 4.86 -11.85
N ALA A 41 1.88 5.60 -12.70
CA ALA A 41 2.62 6.81 -12.33
C ALA A 41 1.76 7.96 -11.76
N ALA A 42 0.47 8.02 -12.11
CA ALA A 42 -0.45 9.08 -11.68
C ALA A 42 -1.56 8.56 -10.75
N HIS A 43 -1.33 7.45 -10.03
CA HIS A 43 -2.33 6.91 -9.12
C HIS A 43 -2.51 7.79 -7.87
N VAL A 44 -3.77 8.01 -7.46
CA VAL A 44 -4.11 8.89 -6.33
C VAL A 44 -3.43 8.52 -5.01
N ALA A 45 -3.17 7.23 -4.79
CA ALA A 45 -2.52 6.72 -3.58
C ALA A 45 -1.04 7.06 -3.46
N LEU A 46 -0.36 7.46 -4.56
CA LEU A 46 1.07 7.76 -4.52
C LEU A 46 1.36 8.93 -3.56
N GLY A 47 2.37 8.75 -2.71
CA GLY A 47 2.75 9.70 -1.68
C GLY A 47 1.81 9.76 -0.46
N MET A 48 0.70 9.02 -0.47
CA MET A 48 -0.22 8.99 0.67
C MET A 48 0.31 8.11 1.80
N ARG A 49 0.02 8.51 3.04
CA ARG A 49 0.36 7.78 4.26
C ARG A 49 -0.71 6.77 4.61
N LEU A 50 -0.27 5.57 5.00
CA LEU A 50 -1.11 4.53 5.57
C LEU A 50 -1.57 4.95 6.97
N VAL A 51 -2.89 5.06 7.13
CA VAL A 51 -3.54 5.30 8.42
C VAL A 51 -3.78 3.98 9.15
N GLY A 52 -4.22 2.95 8.42
CA GLY A 52 -4.49 1.63 9.00
C GLY A 52 -5.43 0.78 8.16
N GLY A 53 -5.86 -0.35 8.72
CA GLY A 53 -6.81 -1.28 8.11
C GLY A 53 -8.24 -0.98 8.49
N VAL A 54 -9.14 -0.92 7.51
CA VAL A 54 -10.58 -0.65 7.66
C VAL A 54 -11.37 -1.91 7.34
N ASN A 55 -12.24 -2.33 8.25
CA ASN A 55 -13.14 -3.45 7.98
C ASN A 55 -14.23 -3.02 7.00
N LEU A 56 -14.21 -3.62 5.81
CA LEU A 56 -15.28 -3.46 4.82
C LEU A 56 -16.45 -4.38 5.19
N THR A 57 -17.34 -3.88 6.03
CA THR A 57 -18.59 -4.58 6.37
C THR A 57 -19.70 -4.19 5.38
N PRO A 58 -20.77 -5.01 5.23
CA PRO A 58 -21.95 -4.63 4.45
C PRO A 58 -22.62 -3.33 4.93
N ARG A 59 -22.34 -2.89 6.15
CA ARG A 59 -22.84 -1.63 6.74
C ARG A 59 -21.91 -0.45 6.47
N GLY A 60 -20.89 -0.62 5.63
CA GLY A 60 -19.88 0.39 5.30
C GLY A 60 -18.54 0.17 6.02
N PRO A 61 -17.54 1.00 5.69
CA PRO A 61 -16.23 0.99 6.32
C PRO A 61 -16.34 1.38 7.81
N ARG A 62 -15.80 0.56 8.70
CA ARG A 62 -15.64 0.91 10.13
C ARG A 62 -14.20 1.34 10.42
N LEU A 63 -14.06 2.40 11.21
CA LEU A 63 -12.79 3.00 11.64
C LEU A 63 -11.76 1.96 12.09
N PRO A 64 -10.46 2.26 11.93
CA PRO A 64 -9.44 1.23 11.86
C PRO A 64 -9.34 0.40 13.13
N LYS A 65 -9.24 -0.92 12.94
CA LYS A 65 -9.10 -1.92 14.01
C LYS A 65 -7.68 -1.89 14.61
N SER A 66 -6.70 -1.46 13.80
CA SER A 66 -5.28 -1.46 14.12
C SER A 66 -4.51 -0.57 13.14
N ASP A 67 -3.37 -0.02 13.59
CA ASP A 67 -2.41 0.72 12.76
C ASP A 67 -1.81 -0.17 11.66
N LYS A 68 -1.90 -1.48 11.82
CA LYS A 68 -1.42 -2.48 10.86
C LYS A 68 -2.59 -3.18 10.16
N PRO A 69 -2.80 -2.94 8.86
CA PRO A 69 -3.81 -3.64 8.07
C PRO A 69 -3.55 -5.16 7.98
N GLU A 70 -4.62 -5.95 7.98
CA GLU A 70 -4.60 -7.40 7.83
C GLU A 70 -5.28 -7.85 6.52
N VAL A 71 -5.09 -9.13 6.14
CA VAL A 71 -5.81 -9.71 4.99
C VAL A 71 -7.32 -9.68 5.27
N GLY A 72 -8.09 -9.19 4.31
CA GLY A 72 -9.54 -8.96 4.44
C GLY A 72 -9.92 -7.51 4.76
N ASP A 73 -9.01 -6.70 5.32
CA ASP A 73 -9.22 -5.27 5.52
C ASP A 73 -9.08 -4.50 4.20
N ALA A 74 -9.59 -3.26 4.17
CA ALA A 74 -9.17 -2.26 3.19
C ALA A 74 -8.07 -1.36 3.76
N LEU A 75 -7.23 -0.81 2.89
CA LEU A 75 -6.28 0.22 3.29
C LEU A 75 -6.99 1.56 3.37
N CYS A 76 -6.79 2.27 4.48
CA CYS A 76 -7.12 3.69 4.58
C CYS A 76 -5.85 4.52 4.42
N LEU A 77 -5.83 5.40 3.43
CA LEU A 77 -4.71 6.27 3.14
C LEU A 77 -5.12 7.74 3.24
N THR A 78 -4.21 8.59 3.70
CA THR A 78 -4.41 10.04 3.76
C THR A 78 -3.22 10.81 3.17
N LYS A 79 -3.47 12.00 2.61
CA LYS A 79 -2.40 12.90 2.16
C LYS A 79 -1.68 13.59 3.32
N SER A 80 -2.40 13.86 4.42
CA SER A 80 -1.88 14.53 5.61
C SER A 80 -2.68 14.11 6.84
N VAL A 81 -2.07 14.18 8.01
CA VAL A 81 -2.73 13.90 9.31
C VAL A 81 -3.94 14.82 9.53
N GLU A 82 -3.88 16.05 9.01
CA GLU A 82 -4.95 17.04 9.12
C GLU A 82 -5.97 16.97 7.98
N SER A 83 -5.76 16.09 7.00
CA SER A 83 -6.65 15.99 5.85
C SER A 83 -7.87 15.13 6.17
N SER A 84 -9.06 15.69 5.93
CA SER A 84 -10.32 14.92 5.89
C SER A 84 -10.44 14.04 4.65
N HIS A 85 -9.56 14.20 3.66
CA HIS A 85 -9.61 13.46 2.42
C HIS A 85 -8.83 12.15 2.56
N GLN A 86 -9.57 11.09 2.90
CA GLN A 86 -9.06 9.73 2.97
C GLN A 86 -9.53 8.94 1.75
N ILE A 87 -8.67 8.06 1.26
CA ILE A 87 -9.07 7.05 0.27
C ILE A 87 -9.11 5.69 0.96
N VAL A 88 -10.12 4.90 0.62
CA VAL A 88 -10.28 3.53 1.09
C VAL A 88 -10.19 2.61 -0.12
N THR A 89 -9.28 1.63 -0.06
CA THR A 89 -9.09 0.67 -1.15
C THR A 89 -10.12 -0.46 -1.09
N SER A 90 -10.06 -1.37 -2.06
CA SER A 90 -10.68 -2.68 -1.93
C SER A 90 -9.95 -3.55 -0.90
N ARG A 91 -10.53 -4.72 -0.60
CA ARG A 91 -9.99 -5.68 0.36
C ARG A 91 -8.59 -6.17 -0.05
N ILE A 92 -7.73 -6.28 0.95
CA ILE A 92 -6.42 -6.90 0.88
C ILE A 92 -6.62 -8.41 0.73
N GLU A 93 -6.05 -8.99 -0.31
CA GLU A 93 -6.00 -10.43 -0.57
C GLU A 93 -4.72 -11.05 0.00
N SER A 94 -3.60 -10.33 -0.06
CA SER A 94 -2.33 -10.77 0.54
C SER A 94 -1.48 -9.60 1.00
N ILE A 95 -0.58 -9.88 1.95
CA ILE A 95 0.44 -8.95 2.45
C ILE A 95 1.78 -9.61 2.24
N GLU A 96 2.63 -8.95 1.46
CA GLU A 96 3.86 -9.53 0.95
C GLU A 96 5.02 -8.55 1.06
N ARG A 97 6.22 -9.04 0.78
CA ARG A 97 7.40 -8.19 0.64
C ARG A 97 7.78 -8.11 -0.83
N PRO A 98 8.02 -6.92 -1.37
CA PRO A 98 8.45 -6.81 -2.76
C PRO A 98 9.81 -7.47 -2.97
N SER A 99 10.00 -8.01 -4.17
CA SER A 99 11.29 -8.55 -4.61
C SER A 99 12.31 -7.42 -4.76
N ARG A 100 13.61 -7.77 -4.80
CA ARG A 100 14.67 -6.77 -5.01
C ARG A 100 14.48 -6.03 -6.33
N ASP A 101 14.14 -6.77 -7.38
CA ASP A 101 13.99 -6.23 -8.73
C ASP A 101 12.80 -5.28 -8.80
N THR A 102 11.69 -5.61 -8.13
CA THR A 102 10.52 -4.73 -8.02
C THR A 102 10.87 -3.42 -7.31
N VAL A 103 11.62 -3.48 -6.21
CA VAL A 103 12.05 -2.27 -5.48
C VAL A 103 12.95 -1.39 -6.34
N ALA A 104 13.82 -1.99 -7.16
CA ALA A 104 14.72 -1.25 -8.07
C ALA A 104 13.96 -0.49 -9.19
N MET A 105 12.70 -0.83 -9.45
CA MET A 105 11.87 -0.14 -10.44
C MET A 105 11.08 1.05 -9.85
N TYR A 106 11.09 1.23 -8.53
CA TYR A 106 10.39 2.36 -7.90
C TYR A 106 11.06 3.68 -8.30
N GLY A 107 10.29 4.58 -8.91
CA GLY A 107 10.77 5.92 -9.30
C GLY A 107 11.55 5.99 -10.61
N SER A 108 11.67 4.89 -11.36
CA SER A 108 12.35 4.85 -12.68
C SER A 108 11.43 5.26 -13.85
N ASN A 109 10.43 6.12 -13.61
CA ASN A 109 9.44 6.49 -14.61
C ASN A 109 9.32 8.01 -14.76
#